data_AF-A0A938YJC3-F1
#
_entry.id   AF-A0A938YJC3-F1
#
_cell.length_a   1.000
_cell.length_b   1.000
_cell.length_c   1.000
_cell.angle_alpha   90.00
_cell.angle_beta   90.00
_cell.angle_gamma   90.00
#
_symmetry.space_group_name_H-M   'P 1'
#
loop_
_entity.id
_entity.type
_entity.pdbx_description
1 polymer ?
#
loop_
_entity_poly.entity_id
_entity_poly.type
_entity_poly.pdbx_seq_one_letter_code
_entity_poly.pdbx_strand_id
1 'polypeptide(L)'
;MLGKGGAEILKAIETEQSISKAAEKLDMSYRYVWNYLQKIQKAIEAPVVITFKGGKSGGGGAKLTELGQSLIEEYQRVEGRMSEVLADQECWEVLGLKLSARNQLKGKIVSIEKDGVTAKVKVEIKAPAVITSVITKEAVEDLGIKVGDEVNAVVKSTEVMISK
;
A
#
# COMPACT_ATOMS: atom_id res chain seq x y z
N MET A 1 -5.28 0.08 -15.75
CA MET A 1 -4.98 -0.67 -14.52
C MET A 1 -6.26 -0.81 -13.70
N LEU A 2 -6.57 -2.03 -13.26
CA LEU A 2 -7.70 -2.34 -12.38
C LEU A 2 -7.29 -1.94 -10.96
N GLY A 3 -8.01 -0.99 -10.35
CA GLY A 3 -7.85 -0.63 -8.95
C GLY A 3 -8.96 -1.24 -8.09
N LYS A 4 -8.89 -1.05 -6.77
CA LYS A 4 -9.85 -1.61 -5.80
C LYS A 4 -11.32 -1.46 -6.22
N GLY A 5 -11.77 -0.25 -6.53
CA GLY A 5 -13.16 -0.01 -6.95
C GLY A 5 -13.54 -0.73 -8.25
N GLY A 6 -12.59 -0.94 -9.16
CA GLY A 6 -12.82 -1.74 -10.37
C GLY A 6 -12.96 -3.23 -10.09
N ALA A 7 -12.12 -3.75 -9.21
CA ALA A 7 -12.21 -5.14 -8.76
C ALA A 7 -13.54 -5.39 -8.01
N GLU A 8 -13.98 -4.44 -7.19
CA GLU A 8 -15.29 -4.47 -6.52
C GLU A 8 -16.45 -4.51 -7.52
N ILE A 9 -16.40 -3.68 -8.56
CA ILE A 9 -17.39 -3.71 -9.65
C ILE A 9 -17.47 -5.09 -10.31
N LEU A 10 -16.33 -5.66 -10.70
CA LEU A 10 -16.33 -6.96 -11.40
C LEU A 10 -16.82 -8.09 -10.49
N LYS A 11 -16.41 -8.11 -9.21
CA LYS A 11 -16.90 -9.08 -8.20
C LYS A 11 -18.40 -8.95 -7.95
N ALA A 12 -18.91 -7.72 -7.88
CA ALA A 12 -20.34 -7.47 -7.72
C ALA A 12 -21.13 -7.97 -8.94
N ILE A 13 -20.62 -7.78 -10.16
CA ILE A 13 -21.25 -8.32 -11.39
C ILE A 13 -21.23 -9.85 -11.38
N GLU A 14 -20.13 -10.48 -10.96
CA GLU A 14 -20.05 -11.94 -10.83
C GLU A 14 -21.10 -12.50 -9.86
N THR A 15 -21.25 -11.83 -8.71
CA THR A 15 -22.21 -12.24 -7.66
C THR A 15 -23.65 -12.00 -8.07
N GLU A 16 -23.97 -10.79 -8.54
CA GLU A 16 -25.34 -10.35 -8.81
C GLU A 16 -25.86 -10.78 -10.19
N GLN A 17 -24.94 -11.22 -11.07
CA GLN A 17 -25.19 -11.55 -12.47
C GLN A 17 -25.94 -10.45 -13.24
N SER A 18 -25.73 -9.18 -12.83
CA SER A 18 -26.40 -8.01 -13.39
C SER A 18 -25.59 -6.74 -13.10
N ILE A 19 -25.40 -5.91 -14.13
CA ILE A 19 -24.69 -4.62 -13.98
C ILE A 19 -25.53 -3.66 -13.11
N SER A 20 -26.85 -3.63 -13.30
CA SER A 20 -27.72 -2.73 -12.54
C SER A 20 -27.74 -3.05 -11.06
N LYS A 21 -27.85 -4.34 -10.70
CA LYS A 21 -27.80 -4.78 -9.30
C LYS A 21 -26.41 -4.57 -8.68
N ALA A 22 -25.34 -4.81 -9.45
CA ALA A 22 -23.99 -4.52 -8.99
C ALA A 22 -23.80 -3.02 -8.69
N ALA A 23 -24.32 -2.15 -9.55
CA ALA A 23 -24.29 -0.72 -9.34
C ALA A 23 -25.07 -0.30 -8.09
N GLU A 24 -26.29 -0.81 -7.92
CA GLU A 24 -27.13 -0.58 -6.74
C GLU A 24 -26.46 -1.04 -5.44
N LYS A 25 -25.90 -2.26 -5.42
CA LYS A 25 -25.20 -2.84 -4.27
C LYS A 25 -23.97 -2.02 -3.84
N LEU A 26 -23.29 -1.40 -4.80
CA LEU A 26 -22.09 -0.60 -4.56
C LEU A 26 -22.41 0.88 -4.33
N ASP A 27 -23.69 1.27 -4.27
CA ASP A 27 -24.15 2.66 -4.19
C ASP A 27 -23.55 3.54 -5.32
N MET A 28 -23.43 2.94 -6.52
CA MET A 28 -22.91 3.59 -7.72
C MET A 28 -24.00 3.78 -8.77
N SER A 29 -23.89 4.86 -9.55
CA SER A 29 -24.77 5.01 -10.72
C SER A 29 -24.46 3.95 -11.77
N TYR A 30 -25.49 3.41 -12.42
CA TYR A 30 -25.33 2.48 -13.55
C TYR A 30 -24.40 3.05 -14.62
N ARG A 31 -24.52 4.36 -14.92
CA ARG A 31 -23.69 5.05 -15.92
C ARG A 31 -22.21 5.04 -15.54
N TYR A 32 -21.88 5.19 -14.26
CA TYR A 32 -20.50 5.11 -13.79
C TYR A 32 -19.92 3.72 -14.02
N VAL A 33 -20.63 2.67 -13.59
CA VAL A 33 -20.22 1.28 -13.77
C VAL A 33 -20.06 0.95 -15.25
N TRP A 34 -21.03 1.34 -16.09
CA TRP A 34 -20.96 1.12 -17.53
C TRP A 34 -19.74 1.79 -18.19
N ASN A 35 -19.49 3.07 -17.87
CA ASN A 35 -18.33 3.80 -18.37
C ASN A 35 -17.02 3.15 -17.91
N TYR A 36 -16.97 2.65 -16.68
CA TYR A 36 -15.83 1.93 -16.14
C TYR A 36 -15.55 0.66 -16.94
N LEU A 37 -16.57 -0.17 -17.18
CA LEU A 37 -16.47 -1.38 -17.99
C LEU A 37 -15.97 -1.08 -19.41
N GLN A 38 -16.52 -0.05 -20.05
CA GLN A 38 -16.06 0.37 -21.38
C GLN A 38 -14.57 0.77 -21.37
N LYS A 39 -14.13 1.49 -20.33
CA LYS A 39 -12.73 1.91 -20.20
C LYS A 39 -11.78 0.73 -20.08
N ILE A 40 -12.10 -0.27 -19.25
CA ILE A 40 -11.23 -1.45 -19.08
C ILE A 40 -11.23 -2.33 -20.34
N GLN A 41 -12.39 -2.54 -20.97
CA GLN A 41 -12.47 -3.33 -22.20
C GLN A 41 -11.71 -2.67 -23.35
N LYS A 42 -11.76 -1.33 -23.44
CA LYS A 42 -10.95 -0.59 -24.43
C LYS A 42 -9.45 -0.72 -24.16
N ALA A 43 -9.03 -0.69 -22.89
CA ALA A 43 -7.63 -0.80 -22.54
C ALA A 43 -7.05 -2.21 -22.75
N ILE A 44 -7.89 -3.24 -22.65
CA ILE A 44 -7.51 -4.65 -22.78
C ILE A 44 -7.83 -5.19 -24.20
N GLU A 45 -8.52 -4.39 -25.01
CA GLU A 45 -8.98 -4.75 -26.37
C GLU A 45 -9.79 -6.06 -26.43
N ALA A 46 -10.45 -6.40 -25.32
CA ALA A 46 -11.25 -7.61 -25.18
C ALA A 46 -12.42 -7.41 -24.20
N PRO A 47 -13.53 -8.15 -24.37
CA PRO A 47 -14.65 -8.08 -23.44
C PRO A 47 -14.29 -8.71 -22.09
N VAL A 48 -14.66 -8.03 -21.01
CA VAL A 48 -14.51 -8.53 -19.63
C VAL A 48 -15.85 -8.98 -19.04
N VAL A 49 -16.96 -8.61 -19.70
CA VAL A 49 -18.34 -8.95 -19.32
C VAL A 49 -19.12 -9.32 -20.58
N ILE A 50 -19.93 -10.39 -20.50
CA ILE A 50 -20.94 -10.77 -21.48
C ILE A 50 -22.31 -10.36 -20.94
N THR A 51 -23.12 -9.71 -21.78
CA THR A 51 -24.49 -9.29 -21.43
C THR A 51 -25.54 -10.10 -22.17
N PHE A 52 -26.66 -10.39 -21.52
CA PHE A 52 -27.79 -11.11 -22.10
C PHE A 52 -29.04 -10.23 -22.06
N LYS A 53 -29.82 -10.19 -23.15
CA LYS A 53 -31.10 -9.47 -23.16
C LYS A 53 -32.14 -10.21 -22.34
N GLY A 54 -32.82 -9.48 -21.45
CA GLY A 54 -34.00 -9.97 -20.72
C GLY A 54 -35.25 -9.98 -21.60
N GLY A 55 -36.20 -10.86 -21.26
CA GLY A 55 -37.50 -10.97 -21.94
C GLY A 55 -38.50 -9.85 -21.60
N LYS A 56 -39.79 -10.09 -21.88
CA LYS A 56 -40.89 -9.10 -21.81
C LYS A 56 -41.04 -8.35 -20.47
N SER A 57 -40.52 -8.88 -19.37
CA SER A 57 -40.60 -8.26 -18.03
C SER A 57 -39.40 -7.36 -17.67
N GLY A 58 -38.43 -7.21 -18.58
CA GLY A 58 -37.25 -6.37 -18.36
C GLY A 58 -36.17 -7.02 -17.46
N GLY A 59 -34.93 -6.55 -17.61
CA GLY A 59 -33.76 -7.00 -16.86
C GLY A 59 -32.80 -7.86 -17.70
N GLY A 60 -31.78 -7.25 -18.28
CA GLY A 60 -30.67 -7.99 -18.88
C GLY A 60 -29.74 -8.58 -17.82
N GLY A 61 -29.15 -9.73 -18.12
CA GLY A 61 -28.12 -10.35 -17.27
C GLY A 61 -26.72 -9.92 -17.69
N ALA A 62 -25.76 -10.07 -16.80
CA ALA A 62 -24.35 -9.88 -17.10
C ALA A 62 -23.50 -10.91 -16.36
N LYS A 63 -22.47 -11.45 -17.02
CA LYS A 63 -21.50 -12.37 -16.42
C LYS A 63 -20.10 -11.98 -16.85
N LEU A 64 -19.11 -12.25 -16.02
CA LEU A 64 -17.72 -12.07 -16.41
C LEU A 64 -17.36 -13.05 -17.55
N THR A 65 -16.46 -12.62 -18.43
CA THR A 65 -15.74 -13.55 -19.31
C THR A 65 -14.67 -14.29 -18.50
N GLU A 66 -14.06 -15.33 -19.09
CA GLU A 66 -12.86 -15.97 -18.52
C GLU A 66 -11.77 -14.93 -18.22
N LEU A 67 -11.53 -14.01 -19.16
CA LEU A 67 -10.60 -12.90 -18.98
C LEU A 67 -11.02 -11.98 -17.80
N GLY A 68 -12.32 -11.68 -17.68
CA GLY A 68 -12.87 -10.92 -16.57
C GLY A 68 -12.63 -11.58 -15.21
N GLN A 69 -12.72 -12.91 -15.14
CA GLN A 69 -12.42 -13.69 -13.94
C GLN A 69 -10.93 -13.69 -13.63
N SER A 70 -10.07 -13.97 -14.62
CA SER A 70 -8.61 -13.94 -14.43
C SER A 70 -8.10 -12.56 -14.00
N LEU A 71 -8.75 -11.47 -14.45
CA LEU A 71 -8.44 -10.11 -13.98
C LEU A 71 -8.68 -9.93 -12.48
N ILE A 72 -9.76 -10.49 -11.93
CA ILE A 72 -10.04 -10.44 -10.49
C ILE A 72 -9.01 -11.29 -9.74
N GLU A 73 -8.73 -12.50 -10.22
CA GLU A 73 -7.77 -13.41 -9.60
C GLU A 73 -6.38 -12.79 -9.51
N GLU A 74 -5.89 -12.21 -10.61
CA GLU A 74 -4.59 -11.54 -10.63
C GLU A 74 -4.56 -10.29 -9.75
N TYR A 75 -5.66 -9.52 -9.70
CA TYR A 75 -5.77 -8.40 -8.74
C TYR A 75 -5.67 -8.90 -7.29
N GLN A 76 -6.42 -9.93 -6.93
CA GLN A 76 -6.40 -10.49 -5.57
C GLN A 76 -5.04 -11.09 -5.21
N ARG A 77 -4.36 -11.70 -6.17
CA ARG A 77 -2.99 -12.23 -5.99
C ARG A 77 -2.00 -11.12 -5.66
N VAL A 78 -2.06 -10.01 -6.40
CA VAL A 78 -1.19 -8.85 -6.15
C VAL A 78 -1.53 -8.18 -4.82
N GLU A 79 -2.83 -8.00 -4.54
CA GLU A 79 -3.31 -7.41 -3.28
C GLU A 79 -2.91 -8.26 -2.06
N GLY A 80 -3.04 -9.59 -2.15
CA GLY A 80 -2.65 -10.52 -1.09
C GLY A 80 -1.15 -10.46 -0.79
N ARG A 81 -0.30 -10.52 -1.83
CA ARG A 81 1.15 -10.38 -1.67
C ARG A 81 1.54 -9.04 -1.05
N MET A 82 0.85 -7.96 -1.43
CA MET A 82 1.10 -6.65 -0.83
C MET A 82 0.66 -6.60 0.64
N SER A 83 -0.48 -7.21 0.98
CA SER A 83 -0.97 -7.26 2.36
C SER A 83 -0.07 -8.10 3.27
N GLU A 84 0.46 -9.21 2.78
CA GLU A 84 1.45 -10.04 3.51
C GLU A 84 2.72 -9.24 3.82
N VAL A 85 3.20 -8.48 2.82
CA VAL A 85 4.37 -7.61 2.96
C VAL A 85 4.13 -6.47 3.96
N LEU A 86 2.93 -5.88 3.99
CA LEU A 86 2.63 -4.77 4.91
C LEU A 86 2.27 -5.23 6.33
N ALA A 87 1.81 -6.47 6.50
CA ALA A 87 1.41 -7.02 7.80
C ALA A 87 2.59 -7.46 8.68
N ASP A 88 3.79 -7.57 8.09
CA ASP A 88 5.00 -7.93 8.81
C ASP A 88 5.64 -6.67 9.43
N GLN A 89 5.72 -6.64 10.77
CA GLN A 89 6.25 -5.50 11.54
C GLN A 89 7.73 -5.19 11.24
N GLU A 90 8.43 -6.07 10.50
CA GLU A 90 9.84 -5.92 10.10
C GLU A 90 10.02 -5.67 8.59
N CYS A 91 9.00 -5.24 7.85
CA CYS A 91 9.09 -5.07 6.39
C CYS A 91 9.75 -3.78 5.88
N TRP A 92 10.94 -3.47 6.39
CA TRP A 92 11.84 -2.50 5.75
C TRP A 92 12.50 -3.08 4.48
N GLU A 93 12.64 -4.41 4.39
CA GLU A 93 13.39 -5.06 3.31
C GLU A 93 12.62 -5.13 1.98
N VAL A 94 11.29 -5.24 2.01
CA VAL A 94 10.48 -5.43 0.80
C VAL A 94 10.10 -4.10 0.13
N LEU A 95 10.06 -3.00 0.88
CA LEU A 95 9.76 -1.65 0.39
C LEU A 95 10.97 -0.96 -0.27
N GLY A 96 12.07 -1.68 -0.51
CA GLY A 96 13.28 -1.13 -1.13
C GLY A 96 14.17 -0.32 -0.18
N LEU A 97 13.93 -0.39 1.13
CA LEU A 97 14.74 0.28 2.16
C LEU A 97 15.83 -0.65 2.71
N LYS A 98 16.46 -1.44 1.83
CA LYS A 98 17.56 -2.32 2.22
C LYS A 98 18.81 -1.48 2.51
N LEU A 99 18.95 -1.04 3.75
CA LEU A 99 20.14 -0.35 4.23
C LEU A 99 21.28 -1.36 4.40
N SER A 100 22.47 -1.06 3.84
CA SER A 100 23.68 -1.87 4.09
C SER A 100 24.18 -1.82 5.54
N ALA A 101 23.57 -0.95 6.36
CA ALA A 101 23.88 -0.80 7.76
C ALA A 101 23.30 -1.96 8.58
N ARG A 102 24.20 -2.75 9.18
CA ARG A 102 23.85 -3.98 9.92
C ARG A 102 23.54 -3.77 11.40
N ASN A 103 23.93 -2.62 11.96
CA ASN A 103 23.66 -2.34 13.37
C ASN A 103 22.40 -1.48 13.45
N GLN A 104 21.33 -2.03 14.02
CA GLN A 104 20.07 -1.33 14.22
C GLN A 104 19.68 -1.47 15.69
N LEU A 105 19.52 -0.33 16.36
CA LEU A 105 19.28 -0.26 17.80
C LEU A 105 17.95 0.44 18.03
N LYS A 106 16.94 -0.33 18.45
CA LYS A 106 15.61 0.20 18.83
C LYS A 106 15.73 1.10 20.05
N GLY A 107 15.14 2.28 19.99
CA GLY A 107 15.17 3.25 21.07
C GLY A 107 14.11 4.34 20.95
N LYS A 108 14.11 5.27 21.91
CA LYS A 108 13.16 6.38 22.00
C LYS A 108 13.88 7.72 21.91
N ILE A 109 13.35 8.67 21.16
CA ILE A 109 13.93 10.01 21.08
C ILE A 109 13.71 10.74 22.40
N VAL A 110 14.81 11.17 23.04
CA VAL A 110 14.78 11.94 24.30
C VAL A 110 15.02 13.43 24.08
N SER A 111 15.77 13.82 23.05
CA SER A 111 15.94 15.23 22.69
C SER A 111 16.28 15.41 21.21
N ILE A 112 15.91 16.57 20.67
CA ILE A 112 16.28 17.05 19.34
C ILE A 112 16.75 18.49 19.50
N GLU A 113 18.02 18.75 19.22
CA GLU A 113 18.64 20.08 19.27
C GLU A 113 18.98 20.50 17.84
N LYS A 114 18.38 21.57 17.33
CA LYS A 114 18.63 22.09 15.97
C LYS A 114 19.58 23.28 16.06
N ASP A 115 20.71 23.23 15.35
CA ASP A 115 21.71 24.31 15.30
C ASP A 115 22.21 24.51 13.86
N GLY A 116 21.92 25.69 13.31
CA GLY A 116 22.16 26.02 11.91
C GLY A 116 21.50 25.01 10.96
N VAL A 117 22.33 24.35 10.14
CA VAL A 117 21.93 23.31 9.18
C VAL A 117 21.95 21.90 9.76
N THR A 118 22.44 21.74 10.99
CA THR A 118 22.58 20.43 11.66
C THR A 118 21.57 20.26 12.78
N ALA A 119 21.32 19.02 13.13
CA ALA A 119 20.52 18.66 14.29
C ALA A 119 21.17 17.49 15.03
N LYS A 120 21.20 17.57 16.36
CA LYS A 120 21.59 16.48 17.26
C LYS A 120 20.32 15.80 17.76
N VAL A 121 20.20 14.51 17.48
CA VAL A 121 19.09 13.67 17.94
C VAL A 121 19.64 12.69 18.96
N LYS A 122 19.11 12.72 20.19
CA LYS A 122 19.46 11.77 21.25
C LYS A 122 18.41 10.67 21.32
N VAL A 123 18.85 9.43 21.23
CA VAL A 123 18.02 8.22 21.26
C VAL A 123 18.44 7.36 22.44
N GLU A 124 17.53 7.13 23.39
CA GLU A 124 17.71 6.20 24.49
C GLU A 124 17.41 4.77 24.01
N ILE A 125 18.35 3.85 24.18
CA ILE A 125 18.22 2.44 23.78
C ILE A 125 18.05 1.52 25.00
N LYS A 126 17.87 0.20 24.80
CA LYS A 126 17.80 -0.76 25.92
C LYS A 126 19.17 -0.88 26.62
N ALA A 127 19.17 -0.82 27.97
CA ALA A 127 20.31 -0.48 28.86
C ALA A 127 20.56 1.05 28.91
N PRO A 128 21.06 1.64 30.02
CA PRO A 128 21.08 3.11 30.23
C PRO A 128 22.14 3.81 29.34
N ALA A 129 21.91 3.76 28.03
CA ALA A 129 22.80 4.23 26.99
C ALA A 129 22.01 5.13 26.05
N VAL A 130 22.61 6.26 25.71
CA VAL A 130 22.06 7.26 24.79
C VAL A 130 22.96 7.34 23.58
N ILE A 131 22.39 7.12 22.40
CA ILE A 131 23.07 7.33 21.12
C ILE A 131 22.77 8.75 20.67
N THR A 132 23.81 9.49 20.31
CA THR A 132 23.66 10.82 19.70
C THR A 132 23.93 10.71 18.21
N SER A 133 22.93 11.03 17.40
CA SER A 133 23.05 11.14 15.94
C SER A 133 23.16 12.61 15.54
N VAL A 134 23.99 12.91 14.55
CA VAL A 134 24.08 14.24 13.93
C VAL A 134 23.60 14.10 12.50
N ILE A 135 22.49 14.77 12.18
CA ILE A 135 21.87 14.77 10.85
C ILE A 135 21.56 16.20 10.43
N THR A 136 21.08 16.41 9.21
CA THR A 136 20.65 17.75 8.79
C THR A 136 19.32 18.12 9.44
N LYS A 137 19.08 19.43 9.55
CA LYS A 137 17.80 19.95 10.00
C LYS A 137 16.67 19.53 9.06
N GLU A 138 16.89 19.53 7.74
CA GLU A 138 15.89 19.07 6.77
C GLU A 138 15.53 17.61 7.01
N ALA A 139 16.52 16.74 7.29
CA ALA A 139 16.25 15.32 7.54
C ALA A 139 15.34 15.10 8.76
N VAL A 140 15.49 15.89 9.83
CA VAL A 140 14.57 15.83 10.99
C VAL A 140 13.15 16.22 10.59
N GLU A 141 13.01 17.22 9.73
CA GLU A 141 11.71 17.75 9.28
C GLU A 141 11.02 16.79 8.32
N ASP A 142 11.76 16.22 7.36
CA ASP A 142 11.29 15.23 6.40
C ASP A 142 10.88 13.91 7.06
N LEU A 143 11.64 13.47 8.08
CA LEU A 143 11.31 12.27 8.86
C LEU A 143 10.14 12.51 9.81
N GLY A 144 9.75 13.77 10.07
CA GLY A 144 8.64 14.12 10.94
C GLY A 144 8.80 13.70 12.42
N ILE A 145 10.04 13.41 12.85
CA ILE A 145 10.35 12.85 14.16
C ILE A 145 10.24 13.87 15.29
N LYS A 146 9.79 13.42 16.45
CA LYS A 146 9.54 14.22 17.65
C LYS A 146 10.10 13.54 18.90
N VAL A 147 10.29 14.35 19.94
CA VAL A 147 10.64 13.81 21.27
C VAL A 147 9.52 12.88 21.74
N GLY A 148 9.88 11.65 22.08
CA GLY A 148 8.94 10.61 22.47
C GLY A 148 8.75 9.51 21.43
N ASP A 149 9.15 9.70 20.18
CA ASP A 149 8.94 8.72 19.13
C ASP A 149 9.85 7.49 19.30
N GLU A 150 9.32 6.32 18.93
CA GLU A 150 10.10 5.09 18.79
C GLU A 150 10.81 5.06 17.44
N VAL A 151 12.12 4.85 17.46
CA VAL A 151 12.98 4.89 16.27
C VAL A 151 14.05 3.78 16.31
N ASN A 152 14.61 3.48 15.14
CA ASN A 152 15.82 2.67 15.02
C ASN A 152 17.03 3.59 14.79
N ALA A 153 18.00 3.57 15.70
CA ALA A 153 19.32 4.13 15.43
C ALA A 153 20.08 3.14 14.54
N VAL A 154 20.37 3.56 13.30
CA VAL A 154 21.01 2.72 12.29
C VAL A 154 22.47 3.15 12.12
N VAL A 155 23.40 2.21 12.28
CA VAL A 155 24.86 2.45 12.18
C VAL A 155 25.49 1.48 11.18
N LYS A 156 26.23 2.02 10.20
CA LYS A 156 26.93 1.20 9.22
C LYS A 156 28.08 0.44 9.89
N SER A 157 28.31 -0.81 9.49
CA SER A 157 29.37 -1.64 10.11
C SER A 157 30.76 -1.03 10.01
N THR A 158 31.03 -0.24 8.96
CA THR A 158 32.33 0.42 8.73
C THR A 158 32.58 1.64 9.61
N GLU A 159 31.56 2.14 10.32
CA GLU A 159 31.65 3.33 11.19
C GLU A 159 31.77 2.95 12.66
N VAL A 160 31.69 1.66 13.00
CA VAL A 160 31.86 1.17 14.36
C VAL A 160 33.34 0.93 14.64
N MET A 161 33.85 1.52 15.72
CA MET A 161 35.21 1.27 16.22
C MET A 161 35.19 0.30 17.40
N ILE A 162 36.21 -0.55 17.51
CA ILE A 162 36.41 -1.47 18.63
C ILE A 162 37.62 -1.01 19.43
N SER A 163 37.45 -0.91 20.75
CA SER A 163 38.53 -0.63 21.71
C SER A 163 38.52 -1.67 22.82
N LYS A 164 39.68 -1.94 23.44
CA LYS A 164 39.85 -2.83 24.58
C LYS A 164 40.24 -2.03 25.82
#